data_AF-A0A5A7MYV6-F1
#
_entry.id   AF-A0A5A7MYV6-F1
#
_cell.length_a   1.000
_cell.length_b   1.000
_cell.length_c   1.000
_cell.angle_alpha   90.00
_cell.angle_beta   90.00
_cell.angle_gamma   90.00
#
_symmetry.space_group_name_H-M   'P 1'
#
loop_
_entity.id
_entity.type
_entity.pdbx_description
1 polymer ?
#
loop_
_entity_poly.entity_id
_entity_poly.type
_entity_poly.pdbx_seq_one_letter_code
_entity_poly.pdbx_strand_id
1 'polypeptide(L)'
;MDHPQDILGIASIIQLAVAPVFLLAGIGAILNVLALRLARVIDRARVLEAAFPTLDDEEKTRSRRELRTLDRRMRVVQGAISLCTTSALFVCVVVMVLFISNLLTLDFANTVAPLFILAMSLLIGGLVLFLVEIFLATKAIQVRREYLKTNEPMAPVKGQASRRQ
;
A
#
# COMPACT_ATOMS: atom_id res chain seq x y z
N MET A 1 -49.06 16.86 10.84
CA MET A 1 -48.60 18.22 10.50
C MET A 1 -47.10 18.10 10.35
N ASP A 2 -46.63 18.00 9.12
CA ASP A 2 -45.23 17.75 8.80
C ASP A 2 -44.42 19.01 9.13
N HIS A 3 -43.44 18.90 10.03
CA HIS A 3 -42.58 20.00 10.41
C HIS A 3 -41.50 20.19 9.32
N PRO A 4 -41.50 21.30 8.56
CA PRO A 4 -40.41 21.63 7.64
C PRO A 4 -39.04 21.82 8.33
N GLN A 5 -38.99 21.81 9.67
CA GLN A 5 -37.76 21.89 10.46
C GLN A 5 -36.96 20.56 10.46
N ASP A 6 -37.59 19.40 10.28
CA ASP A 6 -36.90 18.09 10.31
C ASP A 6 -36.03 17.86 9.06
N ILE A 7 -36.51 18.29 7.90
CA ILE A 7 -35.79 18.14 6.63
C ILE A 7 -34.52 19.02 6.61
N LEU A 8 -34.60 20.24 7.18
CA LEU A 8 -33.47 21.17 7.26
C LEU A 8 -32.37 20.66 8.21
N GLY A 9 -32.73 20.03 9.33
CA GLY A 9 -31.77 19.41 10.25
C GLY A 9 -31.01 18.25 9.60
N ILE A 10 -31.73 17.33 8.95
CA ILE A 10 -31.11 16.20 8.23
C ILE A 10 -30.21 16.69 7.10
N ALA A 11 -30.65 17.70 6.33
CA ALA A 11 -29.83 18.28 5.25
C ALA A 11 -28.51 18.86 5.77
N SER A 12 -28.53 19.53 6.92
CA SER A 12 -27.32 20.07 7.56
C SER A 12 -26.33 18.99 7.97
N ILE A 13 -26.79 17.88 8.57
CA ILE A 13 -25.89 16.77 8.95
C ILE A 13 -25.37 16.04 7.73
N ILE A 14 -26.18 15.85 6.69
CA ILE A 14 -25.70 15.27 5.44
C ILE A 14 -24.53 16.11 4.92
N GLN A 15 -24.67 17.43 4.87
CA GLN A 15 -23.60 18.35 4.43
C GLN A 15 -22.35 18.23 5.32
N LEU A 16 -22.51 18.12 6.64
CA LEU A 16 -21.41 17.95 7.58
C LEU A 16 -20.69 16.60 7.39
N ALA A 17 -21.45 15.54 7.07
CA ALA A 17 -20.94 14.20 6.81
C ALA A 17 -20.25 14.07 5.44
N VAL A 18 -20.48 14.98 4.49
CA VAL A 18 -19.83 14.93 3.16
C VAL A 18 -18.30 14.97 3.29
N ALA A 19 -17.75 15.80 4.18
CA ALA A 19 -16.30 15.92 4.34
C ALA A 19 -15.60 14.60 4.74
N PRO A 20 -16.01 13.90 5.82
CA PRO A 20 -15.45 12.59 6.15
C PRO A 20 -15.80 11.50 5.11
N VAL A 21 -16.95 11.55 4.46
CA VAL A 21 -17.29 10.58 3.39
C VAL A 21 -16.39 10.76 2.15
N PHE A 22 -16.05 11.99 1.79
CA PHE A 22 -15.13 12.27 0.68
C PHE A 22 -13.75 11.63 0.93
N LEU A 23 -13.29 11.68 2.17
CA LEU A 23 -12.06 11.02 2.59
C LEU A 23 -12.13 9.49 2.41
N LEU A 24 -13.27 8.84 2.65
CA LEU A 24 -13.42 7.38 2.39
C LEU A 24 -13.13 7.02 0.94
N ALA A 25 -13.55 7.85 -0.01
CA ALA A 25 -13.22 7.66 -1.43
C ALA A 25 -11.71 7.74 -1.66
N GLY A 26 -11.03 8.70 -1.03
CA GLY A 26 -9.57 8.82 -1.04
C GLY A 26 -8.87 7.59 -0.46
N ILE A 27 -9.35 7.07 0.68
CA ILE A 27 -8.84 5.84 1.29
C ILE A 27 -9.06 4.65 0.35
N GLY A 28 -10.23 4.54 -0.28
CA GLY A 28 -10.54 3.49 -1.26
C GLY A 28 -9.57 3.49 -2.45
N ALA A 29 -9.24 4.68 -2.98
CA ALA A 29 -8.24 4.81 -4.03
C ALA A 29 -6.84 4.34 -3.58
N ILE A 30 -6.42 4.72 -2.37
CA ILE A 30 -5.14 4.29 -1.78
C ILE A 30 -5.12 2.76 -1.58
N LEU A 31 -6.19 2.19 -1.04
CA LEU A 31 -6.32 0.74 -0.84
C LEU A 31 -6.22 -0.02 -2.16
N ASN A 32 -6.83 0.49 -3.24
CA ASN A 32 -6.71 -0.11 -4.57
C ASN A 32 -5.24 -0.13 -5.06
N VAL A 33 -4.51 0.98 -4.89
CA VAL A 33 -3.09 1.07 -5.24
C VAL A 33 -2.25 0.07 -4.42
N LEU A 34 -2.51 -0.03 -3.12
CA LEU A 34 -1.83 -0.97 -2.23
C LEU A 34 -2.13 -2.43 -2.59
N ALA A 35 -3.40 -2.76 -2.86
CA ALA A 35 -3.83 -4.10 -3.27
C ALA A 35 -3.16 -4.52 -4.57
N LEU A 36 -3.11 -3.64 -5.57
CA LEU A 36 -2.42 -3.91 -6.83
C LEU A 36 -0.90 -4.10 -6.64
N ARG A 37 -0.28 -3.32 -5.74
CA ARG A 37 1.14 -3.52 -5.39
C ARG A 37 1.38 -4.86 -4.70
N LEU A 38 0.53 -5.22 -3.75
CA LEU A 38 0.61 -6.48 -3.04
C LEU A 38 0.50 -7.67 -4.00
N ALA A 39 -0.48 -7.64 -4.91
CA ALA A 39 -0.67 -8.66 -5.94
C ALA A 39 0.62 -8.86 -6.76
N ARG A 40 1.23 -7.77 -7.27
CA ARG A 40 2.50 -7.86 -8.01
C ARG A 40 3.66 -8.46 -7.22
N VAL A 41 3.73 -8.19 -5.90
CA VAL A 41 4.77 -8.77 -5.03
C VAL A 41 4.51 -10.26 -4.82
N ILE A 42 3.26 -10.66 -4.57
CA ILE A 42 2.85 -12.06 -4.40
C ILE A 42 3.09 -12.85 -5.69
N ASP A 43 2.69 -12.32 -6.84
CA ASP A 43 2.87 -12.99 -8.14
C ASP A 43 4.35 -13.23 -8.42
N ARG A 44 5.21 -12.25 -8.14
CA ARG A 44 6.66 -12.43 -8.28
C ARG A 44 7.23 -13.47 -7.30
N ALA A 45 6.71 -13.53 -6.07
CA ALA A 45 7.12 -14.55 -5.10
C ALA A 45 6.74 -15.95 -5.59
N ARG A 46 5.51 -16.12 -6.08
CA ARG A 46 5.00 -17.39 -6.62
C ARG A 46 5.81 -17.88 -7.81
N VAL A 47 6.16 -16.99 -8.76
CA VAL A 47 7.01 -17.35 -9.90
C VAL A 47 8.38 -17.82 -9.44
N LEU A 48 8.98 -17.16 -8.44
CA LEU A 48 10.29 -17.53 -7.91
C LEU A 48 10.25 -18.85 -7.12
N GLU A 49 9.18 -19.10 -6.37
CA GLU A 49 8.95 -20.37 -5.66
C GLU A 49 8.75 -21.53 -6.63
N ALA A 50 8.01 -21.32 -7.72
CA ALA A 50 7.77 -22.35 -8.73
C ALA A 50 9.06 -22.75 -9.49
N ALA A 51 9.96 -21.79 -9.71
CA ALA A 51 11.27 -22.06 -10.31
C ALA A 51 12.27 -22.70 -9.33
N PHE A 52 12.04 -22.60 -8.02
CA PHE A 52 12.99 -23.01 -6.98
C PHE A 52 13.49 -24.48 -7.09
N PRO A 53 12.66 -25.47 -7.46
CA PRO A 53 13.10 -26.87 -7.58
C PRO A 53 14.10 -27.12 -8.72
N THR A 54 14.11 -26.28 -9.75
CA THR A 54 14.94 -26.46 -10.96
C THR A 54 16.26 -25.68 -10.91
N LEU A 55 16.53 -24.99 -9.81
CA LEU A 55 17.73 -24.15 -9.64
C LEU A 55 18.93 -24.94 -9.09
N ASP A 56 20.13 -24.55 -9.50
CA ASP A 56 21.38 -25.02 -8.90
C ASP A 56 21.60 -24.43 -7.49
N ASP A 57 22.54 -24.96 -6.72
CA ASP A 57 22.71 -24.58 -5.30
C ASP A 57 23.11 -23.12 -5.08
N GLU A 58 23.91 -22.54 -6.00
CA GLU A 58 24.23 -21.10 -5.98
C GLU A 58 22.98 -20.24 -6.29
N GLU A 59 22.17 -20.67 -7.26
CA GLU A 59 20.94 -19.99 -7.66
C GLU A 59 19.86 -20.08 -6.57
N LYS A 60 19.72 -21.23 -5.91
CA LYS A 60 18.85 -21.40 -4.74
C LYS A 60 19.23 -20.43 -3.62
N THR A 61 20.52 -20.24 -3.36
CA THR A 61 21.00 -19.32 -2.34
C THR A 61 20.63 -17.87 -2.68
N ARG A 62 20.75 -17.48 -3.96
CA ARG A 62 20.30 -16.16 -4.45
C ARG A 62 18.79 -15.99 -4.34
N SER A 63 18.02 -16.99 -4.77
CA SER A 63 16.54 -16.98 -4.72
C SER A 63 16.01 -16.87 -3.29
N ARG A 64 16.64 -17.54 -2.31
CA ARG A 64 16.28 -17.38 -0.89
C ARG A 64 16.45 -15.94 -0.39
N ARG A 65 17.50 -15.24 -0.84
CA ARG A 65 17.72 -13.81 -0.47
C ARG A 65 16.66 -12.91 -1.10
N GLU A 66 16.28 -13.17 -2.35
CA GLU A 66 15.21 -12.44 -3.03
C GLU A 66 13.85 -12.68 -2.36
N LEU A 67 13.50 -13.94 -2.05
CA LEU A 67 12.28 -14.31 -1.31
C LEU A 67 12.15 -13.56 0.03
N ARG A 68 13.22 -13.49 0.82
CA ARG A 68 13.23 -12.70 2.07
C ARG A 68 12.95 -11.22 1.84
N THR A 69 13.41 -10.68 0.72
CA THR A 69 13.18 -9.28 0.36
C THR A 69 11.72 -9.05 -0.05
N LEU A 70 11.13 -9.97 -0.83
CA LEU A 70 9.72 -9.92 -1.20
C LEU A 70 8.80 -10.06 0.01
N ASP A 71 9.10 -10.99 0.91
CA ASP A 71 8.38 -11.21 2.17
C ASP A 71 8.40 -9.95 3.06
N ARG A 72 9.55 -9.28 3.21
CA ARG A 72 9.62 -7.99 3.92
C ARG A 72 8.73 -6.92 3.28
N ARG A 73 8.71 -6.83 1.94
CA ARG A 73 7.85 -5.87 1.23
C ARG A 73 6.38 -6.19 1.44
N MET A 74 6.01 -7.47 1.38
CA MET A 74 4.65 -7.94 1.62
C MET A 74 4.14 -7.52 3.00
N ARG A 75 4.94 -7.71 4.05
CA ARG A 75 4.60 -7.24 5.41
C ARG A 75 4.37 -5.74 5.50
N VAL A 76 5.21 -4.93 4.85
CA VAL A 76 5.05 -3.46 4.86
C VAL A 76 3.76 -3.04 4.16
N VAL A 77 3.44 -3.62 3.00
CA VAL A 77 2.18 -3.34 2.28
C VAL A 77 0.96 -3.77 3.09
N GLN A 78 1.00 -4.97 3.68
CA GLN A 78 -0.09 -5.47 4.53
C GLN A 78 -0.32 -4.57 5.75
N GLY A 79 0.76 -4.08 6.38
CA GLY A 79 0.67 -3.09 7.45
C GLY A 79 0.00 -1.79 6.97
N ALA A 80 0.40 -1.26 5.81
CA ALA A 80 -0.20 -0.06 5.23
C ALA A 80 -1.70 -0.25 4.95
N ILE A 81 -2.09 -1.39 4.35
CA ILE A 81 -3.49 -1.75 4.09
C ILE A 81 -4.25 -1.79 5.41
N SER A 82 -3.72 -2.46 6.43
CA SER A 82 -4.38 -2.57 7.73
C SER A 82 -4.63 -1.20 8.35
N LEU A 83 -3.64 -0.30 8.37
CA LEU A 83 -3.80 1.04 8.93
C LEU A 83 -4.83 1.88 8.15
N CYS A 84 -4.80 1.83 6.82
CA CYS A 84 -5.78 2.52 5.96
C CYS A 84 -7.20 1.98 6.18
N THR A 85 -7.38 0.66 6.26
CA THR A 85 -8.68 0.04 6.54
C THR A 85 -9.18 0.41 7.94
N THR A 86 -8.33 0.37 8.97
CA THR A 86 -8.71 0.81 10.32
C THR A 86 -9.10 2.29 10.32
N SER A 87 -8.37 3.15 9.63
CA SER A 87 -8.75 4.56 9.45
C SER A 87 -10.13 4.71 8.82
N ALA A 88 -10.41 3.99 7.72
CA ALA A 88 -11.73 4.00 7.09
C ALA A 88 -12.85 3.57 8.05
N LEU A 89 -12.61 2.54 8.88
CA LEU A 89 -13.58 2.13 9.90
C LEU A 89 -13.87 3.25 10.90
N PHE A 90 -12.84 3.95 11.40
CA PHE A 90 -13.05 5.11 12.29
C PHE A 90 -13.81 6.24 11.61
N VAL A 91 -13.57 6.50 10.32
CA VAL A 91 -14.34 7.48 9.54
C VAL A 91 -15.81 7.07 9.41
N CYS A 92 -16.10 5.78 9.18
CA CYS A 92 -17.47 5.28 9.19
C CYS A 92 -18.14 5.47 10.55
N VAL A 93 -17.41 5.25 11.66
CA VAL A 93 -17.94 5.51 13.02
C VAL A 93 -18.18 7.00 13.23
N VAL A 94 -17.29 7.89 12.77
CA VAL A 94 -17.50 9.35 12.81
C VAL A 94 -18.81 9.73 12.12
N VAL A 95 -19.03 9.24 10.90
CA VAL A 95 -20.26 9.51 10.15
C VAL A 95 -21.48 9.00 10.92
N MET A 96 -21.42 7.78 11.45
CA MET A 96 -22.50 7.22 12.28
C MET A 96 -22.81 8.10 13.51
N VAL A 97 -21.79 8.57 14.22
CA VAL A 97 -21.95 9.44 15.40
C VAL A 97 -22.56 10.80 15.02
N LEU A 98 -22.18 11.38 13.87
CA LEU A 98 -22.80 12.63 13.38
C LEU A 98 -24.31 12.47 13.15
N PHE A 99 -24.73 11.35 12.57
CA PHE A 99 -26.17 11.07 12.38
C PHE A 99 -26.89 10.83 13.72
N ILE A 100 -26.28 10.08 14.65
CA ILE A 100 -26.84 9.83 15.99
C ILE A 100 -26.98 11.14 16.78
N SER A 101 -26.00 12.03 16.70
CA SER A 101 -25.99 13.33 17.37
C SER A 101 -27.21 14.17 17.01
N ASN A 102 -27.61 14.17 15.74
CA ASN A 102 -28.82 14.85 15.29
C ASN A 102 -30.11 14.18 15.79
N LEU A 103 -30.18 12.85 15.74
CA LEU A 103 -31.37 12.12 16.17
C LEU A 103 -31.67 12.27 17.66
N LEU A 104 -30.63 12.39 18.49
CA LEU A 104 -30.76 12.51 19.95
C LEU A 104 -30.64 13.95 20.46
N THR A 105 -30.44 14.95 19.60
CA THR A 105 -30.19 16.36 19.98
C THR A 105 -29.06 16.53 21.01
N LEU A 106 -28.01 15.71 20.89
CA LEU A 106 -26.88 15.67 21.82
C LEU A 106 -25.63 16.29 21.18
N ASP A 107 -24.91 17.12 21.93
CA ASP A 107 -23.62 17.69 21.52
C ASP A 107 -22.49 16.65 21.62
N PHE A 108 -22.26 15.88 20.55
CA PHE A 108 -21.17 14.90 20.47
C PHE A 108 -19.86 15.47 19.89
N ALA A 109 -19.71 16.80 19.82
CA ALA A 109 -18.51 17.45 19.28
C ALA A 109 -17.22 16.94 19.96
N ASN A 110 -17.24 16.77 21.29
CA ASN A 110 -16.11 16.25 22.08
C ASN A 110 -15.78 14.78 21.80
N THR A 111 -16.69 14.01 21.21
CA THR A 111 -16.48 12.59 20.84
C THR A 111 -16.05 12.44 19.38
N VAL A 112 -16.61 13.25 18.48
CA VAL A 112 -16.31 13.20 17.05
C VAL A 112 -14.88 13.64 16.76
N ALA A 113 -14.43 14.73 17.37
CA ALA A 113 -13.10 15.29 17.14
C ALA A 113 -11.95 14.29 17.42
N PRO A 114 -11.86 13.62 18.59
CA PRO A 114 -10.77 12.67 18.84
C PRO A 114 -10.85 11.43 17.94
N LEU A 115 -12.06 10.95 17.60
CA LEU A 115 -12.24 9.84 16.65
C LEU A 115 -11.69 10.20 15.26
N PHE A 116 -11.99 11.41 14.79
CA PHE A 116 -11.53 11.87 13.49
C PHE A 116 -10.00 12.09 13.47
N ILE A 117 -9.43 12.64 14.55
CA ILE A 117 -7.97 12.78 14.70
C ILE A 117 -7.29 11.41 14.71
N LEU A 118 -7.87 10.42 15.40
CA LEU A 118 -7.35 9.05 15.41
C LEU A 118 -7.42 8.42 14.00
N ALA A 119 -8.53 8.61 13.27
CA ALA A 119 -8.66 8.18 11.89
C ALA A 119 -7.57 8.80 11.00
N MET A 120 -7.32 10.10 11.12
CA MET A 120 -6.25 10.81 10.40
C MET A 120 -4.86 10.29 10.76
N SER A 121 -4.61 10.04 12.03
CA SER A 121 -3.32 9.52 12.51
C SER A 121 -3.04 8.12 11.94
N LEU A 122 -4.05 7.26 11.91
CA LEU A 122 -3.98 5.94 11.27
C LEU A 122 -3.73 6.04 9.77
N LEU A 123 -4.42 6.95 9.07
CA LEU A 123 -4.22 7.16 7.64
C LEU A 123 -2.80 7.65 7.34
N ILE A 124 -2.29 8.60 8.12
CA ILE A 124 -0.91 9.09 8.01
C ILE A 124 0.07 7.93 8.21
N GLY A 125 -0.13 7.10 9.24
CA GLY A 125 0.70 5.91 9.46
C GLY A 125 0.67 4.94 8.27
N GLY A 126 -0.51 4.70 7.67
CA GLY A 126 -0.66 3.89 6.46
C GLY A 126 0.08 4.48 5.26
N LEU A 127 0.00 5.79 5.07
CA LEU A 127 0.73 6.52 4.02
C LEU A 127 2.25 6.50 4.24
N VAL A 128 2.73 6.58 5.49
CA VAL A 128 4.16 6.46 5.81
C VAL A 128 4.66 5.05 5.48
N LEU A 129 3.91 4.00 5.84
CA LEU A 129 4.27 2.62 5.47
C LEU A 129 4.27 2.43 3.95
N PHE A 130 3.30 3.02 3.26
CA PHE A 130 3.27 3.03 1.80
C PHE A 130 4.50 3.73 1.20
N LEU A 131 4.91 4.88 1.75
CA LEU A 131 6.11 5.59 1.33
C LEU A 131 7.38 4.76 1.56
N VAL A 132 7.48 4.08 2.70
CA VAL A 132 8.58 3.14 2.98
C VAL A 132 8.63 2.03 1.94
N GLU A 133 7.49 1.46 1.53
CA GLU A 133 7.45 0.45 0.47
C GLU A 133 7.99 0.97 -0.86
N ILE A 134 7.62 2.20 -1.25
CA ILE A 134 8.12 2.82 -2.48
C ILE A 134 9.65 2.92 -2.45
N PHE A 135 10.23 3.36 -1.33
CA PHE A 135 11.68 3.42 -1.19
C PHE A 135 12.34 2.05 -1.27
N LEU A 136 11.73 1.02 -0.66
CA LEU A 136 12.21 -0.37 -0.77
C LEU A 136 12.16 -0.89 -2.21
N ALA A 137 11.09 -0.58 -2.95
CA ALA A 137 10.92 -0.97 -4.34
C ALA A 137 11.97 -0.31 -5.25
N THR A 138 12.26 0.97 -5.05
CA THR A 138 13.22 1.72 -5.86
C THR A 138 14.66 1.27 -5.64
N LYS A 139 15.06 1.00 -4.38
CA LYS A 139 16.42 0.49 -4.08
C LYS A 139 16.70 -0.85 -4.77
N ALA A 140 15.70 -1.71 -4.94
CA ALA A 140 15.85 -2.98 -5.66
C ALA A 140 16.16 -2.80 -7.16
N ILE A 141 15.74 -1.69 -7.77
CA ILE A 141 15.98 -1.40 -9.20
C ILE A 141 17.41 -0.87 -9.42
N GLN A 142 17.95 -0.09 -8.48
CA GLN A 142 19.32 0.44 -8.58
C GLN A 142 20.38 -0.67 -8.58
N VAL A 143 20.22 -1.71 -7.75
CA VAL A 143 21.14 -2.87 -7.72
C VAL A 143 21.20 -3.59 -9.07
N ARG A 144 20.11 -3.60 -9.85
CA ARG A 144 20.10 -4.24 -11.18
C ARG A 144 20.88 -3.44 -12.24
N ARG A 145 21.02 -2.10 -12.09
CA ARG A 145 21.84 -1.29 -13.02
C ARG A 145 23.33 -1.54 -12.89
N GLU A 146 23.79 -2.08 -11.77
CA GLU A 146 25.21 -2.40 -11.59
C GLU A 146 25.66 -3.56 -12.50
N TYR A 147 24.75 -4.49 -12.80
CA TYR A 147 24.98 -5.55 -13.80
C TYR A 147 24.92 -5.06 -15.26
N LEU A 148 24.36 -3.87 -15.53
CA LEU A 148 24.36 -3.27 -16.87
C LEU A 148 25.70 -2.60 -17.21
N LYS A 149 26.63 -2.47 -16.25
CA LYS A 149 28.00 -1.99 -16.49
C LYS A 149 28.99 -3.12 -16.82
N THR A 150 28.61 -4.40 -16.68
CA THR A 150 29.46 -5.56 -17.00
C THR A 150 28.97 -6.31 -18.24
N ASN A 151 28.42 -5.59 -19.21
CA ASN A 151 28.34 -6.07 -20.60
C ASN A 151 29.25 -5.19 -21.45
N GLU A 152 30.54 -5.13 -21.10
CA GLU A 152 31.54 -4.82 -22.11
C GLU A 152 31.52 -5.97 -23.12
N PRO A 153 31.44 -5.68 -24.45
CA PRO A 153 31.46 -6.71 -25.46
C PRO A 153 32.74 -7.54 -25.33
N MET A 154 32.61 -8.87 -25.35
CA MET A 154 33.77 -9.76 -25.39
C MET A 154 34.73 -9.30 -26.49
N ALA A 155 35.95 -8.94 -26.10
CA ALA A 155 37.01 -8.61 -27.03
C ALA A 155 37.17 -9.75 -28.05
N PRO A 156 37.41 -9.46 -29.34
CA PRO A 156 37.55 -10.49 -30.34
C PRO A 156 38.70 -11.43 -29.95
N VAL A 157 38.40 -12.73 -29.92
CA VAL A 157 39.37 -13.80 -29.72
C VAL A 157 40.41 -13.73 -30.85
N LYS A 158 41.51 -13.03 -30.60
CA LYS A 158 42.68 -13.03 -31.48
C LYS A 158 43.41 -14.34 -31.29
N GLY A 159 43.53 -15.11 -32.38
CA GLY A 159 44.66 -16.03 -32.55
C GLY A 159 44.35 -17.52 -32.56
N GLN A 160 43.44 -17.98 -33.43
CA GLN A 160 43.57 -19.31 -34.02
C GLN A 160 44.30 -19.21 -35.36
N ALA A 161 45.59 -18.86 -35.31
CA ALA A 161 46.46 -18.85 -36.47
C ALA A 161 47.88 -19.28 -36.06
N SER A 162 48.01 -20.47 -35.47
CA SER A 162 49.30 -21.15 -35.38
C SER A 162 49.09 -22.62 -34.98
N ARG A 163 48.58 -23.42 -35.92
CA ARG A 163 48.73 -24.88 -35.95
C ARG A 163 48.57 -25.36 -37.39
N ARG A 164 49.40 -24.80 -38.26
CA ARG A 164 49.94 -25.50 -39.43
C ARG A 164 51.39 -25.79 -39.11
N GLN A 165 51.63 -26.98 -38.58
CA GLN A 165 52.86 -27.74 -38.73
C GLN A 165 52.45 -29.21 -38.61
#